data_AF-A0A945W372-F1
#
_entry.id   AF-A0A945W372-F1
#
_cell.length_a   1.000
_cell.length_b   1.000
_cell.length_c   1.000
_cell.angle_alpha   90.00
_cell.angle_beta   90.00
_cell.angle_gamma   90.00
#
_symmetry.space_group_name_H-M   'P 1'
#
loop_
_entity.id
_entity.type
_entity.pdbx_description
1 polymer ?
#
loop_
_entity_poly.entity_id
_entity_poly.type
_entity_poly.pdbx_seq_one_letter_code
_entity_poly.pdbx_strand_id
1 'polypeptide(L)'
;MIYTSVTGNYDKPRTDVKCFTEYDRFKDQRLNAKIYKCLPHLFMPKEKWWLWIDGNLTLVKDSFMEFLEFTTSEDVVVFENPYRGTVGEEMEEIVRLGLDKKEIVEAQTYNKKAKLPACFLIFRKNTAEVIRSNEQWWAEICAGSVRDQISFPKCYRDAKYLPRVNPFNNKYFTRHGHSIPRG
;
A
#
# COMPACT_ATOMS: atom_id res chain seq x y z
N MET A 1 -10.75 11.22 0.28
CA MET A 1 -10.70 10.75 -1.12
C MET A 1 -10.35 9.27 -1.23
N ILE A 2 -11.08 8.52 -2.08
CA ILE A 2 -10.71 7.15 -2.49
C ILE A 2 -9.95 7.23 -3.80
N TYR A 3 -8.80 6.55 -3.89
CA TYR A 3 -7.93 6.68 -5.04
C TYR A 3 -7.04 5.46 -5.29
N THR A 4 -6.57 5.35 -6.53
CA THR A 4 -5.67 4.31 -7.02
C THR A 4 -4.72 4.89 -8.07
N SER A 5 -3.76 4.09 -8.54
CA SER A 5 -2.95 4.44 -9.71
C SER A 5 -2.75 3.24 -10.62
N VAL A 6 -2.73 3.50 -11.92
CA VAL A 6 -2.45 2.51 -12.95
C VAL A 6 -1.43 3.11 -13.89
N THR A 7 -0.17 2.69 -13.79
CA THR A 7 0.94 3.15 -14.64
C THR A 7 1.46 1.98 -15.47
N GLY A 8 2.24 2.25 -16.52
CA GLY A 8 2.96 1.20 -17.28
C GLY A 8 2.09 0.16 -17.98
N ASN A 9 0.80 0.44 -18.22
CA ASN A 9 -0.17 -0.48 -18.85
C ASN A 9 -0.36 -1.83 -18.14
N TYR A 10 -0.07 -1.93 -16.84
CA TYR A 10 -0.28 -3.16 -16.06
C TYR A 10 -1.76 -3.54 -15.90
N ASP A 11 -2.63 -2.55 -15.80
CA ASP A 11 -4.08 -2.71 -15.66
C ASP A 11 -4.80 -1.65 -16.50
N LYS A 12 -6.14 -1.74 -16.59
CA LYS A 12 -6.95 -0.70 -17.24
C LYS A 12 -7.19 0.47 -16.28
N PRO A 13 -7.07 1.73 -16.73
CA PRO A 13 -7.48 2.88 -15.92
C PRO A 13 -8.92 2.76 -15.43
N ARG A 14 -9.15 3.27 -14.22
CA ARG A 14 -10.42 3.13 -13.51
C ARG A 14 -11.21 4.42 -13.51
N THR A 15 -12.53 4.30 -13.56
CA THR A 15 -13.47 5.42 -13.58
C THR A 15 -14.35 5.50 -12.33
N ASP A 16 -14.33 4.46 -11.48
CA ASP A 16 -15.12 4.38 -10.25
C ASP A 16 -14.49 5.12 -9.06
N VAL A 17 -13.19 5.40 -9.13
CA VAL A 17 -12.41 6.14 -8.12
C VAL A 17 -11.43 7.10 -8.79
N LYS A 18 -10.80 8.01 -8.04
CA LYS A 18 -9.70 8.83 -8.56
C LYS A 18 -8.54 7.93 -8.99
N CYS A 19 -8.30 7.81 -10.29
CA CYS A 19 -7.22 7.00 -10.86
C CYS A 19 -6.11 7.91 -11.40
N PHE A 20 -4.89 7.73 -10.91
CA PHE A 20 -3.70 8.42 -11.42
C PHE A 20 -2.95 7.55 -12.44
N THR A 21 -2.61 8.15 -13.58
CA THR A 21 -2.02 7.43 -14.74
C THR A 21 -0.76 8.09 -15.30
N GLU A 22 -0.46 9.33 -14.88
CA GLU A 22 0.41 10.24 -15.65
C GLU A 22 1.88 10.24 -15.20
N TYR A 23 2.22 9.74 -14.01
CA TYR A 23 3.61 9.81 -13.53
C TYR A 23 4.48 8.80 -14.27
N ASP A 24 5.57 9.26 -14.88
CA ASP A 24 6.45 8.45 -15.72
C ASP A 24 7.96 8.74 -15.50
N ARG A 25 8.31 9.50 -14.46
CA ARG A 25 9.68 10.00 -14.26
C ARG A 25 10.67 8.95 -13.74
N PHE A 26 10.19 7.82 -13.21
CA PHE A 26 11.06 6.72 -12.77
C PHE A 26 11.19 5.66 -13.86
N LYS A 27 12.42 5.12 -14.00
CA LYS A 27 12.67 3.96 -14.87
C LYS A 27 11.89 2.71 -14.40
N ASP A 28 11.77 2.53 -13.09
CA ASP A 28 10.96 1.46 -12.50
C ASP A 28 9.48 1.88 -12.45
N GLN A 29 8.66 1.23 -13.27
CA GLN A 29 7.23 1.52 -13.36
C GLN A 29 6.48 1.29 -12.04
N ARG A 30 7.01 0.46 -11.13
CA ARG A 30 6.44 0.26 -9.80
C ARG A 30 6.54 1.54 -8.96
N LEU A 31 7.62 2.32 -9.12
CA LEU A 31 7.80 3.59 -8.44
C LEU A 31 6.85 4.67 -8.97
N ASN A 32 6.57 4.66 -10.28
CA ASN A 32 5.59 5.55 -10.91
C ASN A 32 4.18 5.39 -10.32
N ALA A 33 3.78 4.15 -9.97
CA ALA A 33 2.53 3.92 -9.23
C ALA A 33 2.66 4.26 -7.74
N LYS A 34 3.75 3.82 -7.09
CA LYS A 34 3.94 3.97 -5.65
C LYS A 34 4.04 5.41 -5.19
N ILE A 35 4.49 6.35 -6.02
CA ILE A 35 4.55 7.77 -5.59
C ILE A 35 3.16 8.29 -5.21
N TYR A 36 2.11 7.93 -5.95
CA TYR A 36 0.73 8.29 -5.61
C TYR A 36 0.28 7.60 -4.32
N LYS A 37 0.63 6.32 -4.17
CA LYS A 37 0.35 5.54 -2.95
C LYS A 37 1.00 6.16 -1.72
N CYS A 38 2.28 6.46 -1.78
CA CYS A 38 3.07 6.89 -0.63
C CYS A 38 2.86 8.36 -0.30
N LEU A 39 2.72 9.24 -1.29
CA LEU A 39 2.69 10.69 -1.12
C LEU A 39 1.36 11.35 -1.53
N PRO A 40 0.19 10.89 -1.05
CA PRO A 40 -1.09 11.45 -1.48
C PRO A 40 -1.24 12.94 -1.16
N HIS A 41 -0.56 13.43 -0.12
CA HIS A 41 -0.57 14.84 0.27
C HIS A 41 0.03 15.77 -0.79
N LEU A 42 0.92 15.29 -1.68
CA LEU A 42 1.44 16.09 -2.78
C LEU A 42 0.45 16.21 -3.94
N PHE A 43 -0.41 15.21 -4.13
CA PHE A 43 -1.36 15.15 -5.26
C PHE A 43 -2.77 15.61 -4.87
N MET A 44 -3.12 15.49 -3.59
CA MET A 44 -4.45 15.76 -3.05
C MET A 44 -4.35 16.46 -1.67
N PRO A 45 -3.70 17.64 -1.58
CA PRO A 45 -3.38 18.29 -0.31
C PRO A 45 -4.61 18.76 0.49
N LYS A 46 -5.74 18.99 -0.18
CA LYS A 46 -6.96 19.54 0.43
C LYS A 46 -7.88 18.47 1.03
N GLU A 47 -7.59 17.20 0.81
CA GLU A 47 -8.41 16.09 1.31
C GLU A 47 -8.22 15.89 2.80
N LYS A 48 -9.30 15.64 3.55
CA LYS A 48 -9.21 15.36 5.00
C LYS A 48 -8.61 14.00 5.32
N TRP A 49 -8.71 13.07 4.38
CA TRP A 49 -8.22 11.70 4.49
C TRP A 49 -8.02 11.11 3.08
N TRP A 50 -7.20 10.08 3.00
CA TRP A 50 -6.90 9.32 1.79
C TRP A 50 -7.13 7.84 2.03
N LEU A 51 -7.86 7.20 1.13
CA LEU A 51 -8.01 5.75 1.07
C LEU A 51 -7.37 5.25 -0.21
N TRP A 52 -6.18 4.67 -0.07
CA TRP A 52 -5.54 3.95 -1.16
C TRP A 52 -6.23 2.61 -1.36
N ILE A 53 -6.45 2.26 -2.62
CA ILE A 53 -6.74 0.89 -3.05
C ILE A 53 -5.82 0.51 -4.21
N ASP A 54 -5.29 -0.71 -4.20
CA ASP A 54 -4.54 -1.24 -5.34
C ASP A 54 -5.41 -1.25 -6.61
N GLY A 55 -4.77 -1.13 -7.78
CA GLY A 55 -5.45 -0.97 -9.07
C GLY A 55 -6.51 -2.04 -9.35
N ASN A 56 -6.26 -3.28 -8.91
CA ASN A 56 -7.15 -4.42 -9.09
C ASN A 56 -8.17 -4.65 -7.97
N LEU A 57 -8.30 -3.74 -6.99
CA LEU A 57 -9.21 -3.89 -5.85
C LEU A 57 -10.43 -2.98 -6.01
N THR A 58 -11.63 -3.56 -6.06
CA THR A 58 -12.90 -2.82 -6.06
C THR A 58 -13.55 -2.88 -4.68
N LEU A 59 -13.93 -1.73 -4.13
CA LEU A 59 -14.60 -1.68 -2.83
C LEU A 59 -16.05 -2.12 -2.95
N VAL A 60 -16.53 -2.83 -1.93
CA VAL A 60 -17.96 -3.08 -1.75
C VAL A 60 -18.56 -1.82 -1.12
N LYS A 61 -19.44 -1.14 -1.88
CA LYS A 61 -19.92 0.21 -1.59
C LYS A 61 -20.49 0.37 -0.17
N ASP A 62 -21.31 -0.58 0.27
CA ASP A 62 -22.01 -0.49 1.55
C ASP A 62 -21.08 -0.75 2.76
N SER A 63 -20.01 -1.52 2.56
CA SER A 63 -19.06 -1.86 3.63
C SER A 63 -17.97 -0.81 3.85
N PHE A 64 -17.89 0.22 3.01
CA PHE A 64 -16.98 1.33 3.23
C PHE A 64 -17.35 2.14 4.48
N MET A 65 -18.65 2.26 4.79
CA MET A 65 -19.10 2.97 6.00
C MET A 65 -18.73 2.22 7.28
N GLU A 66 -18.89 0.90 7.31
CA GLU A 66 -18.41 0.06 8.42
C GLU A 66 -16.88 0.15 8.57
N PHE A 67 -16.16 0.12 7.45
CA PHE A 67 -14.71 0.31 7.47
C PHE A 67 -14.34 1.68 8.06
N LEU A 68 -15.08 2.73 7.69
CA LEU A 68 -14.86 4.07 8.22
C LEU A 68 -15.07 4.15 9.74
N GLU A 69 -16.05 3.44 10.30
CA GLU A 69 -16.27 3.39 11.76
C GLU A 69 -15.00 2.98 12.51
N PHE A 70 -14.32 1.91 12.06
CA PHE A 70 -13.04 1.47 12.63
C PHE A 70 -11.88 2.47 12.43
N THR A 71 -12.02 3.40 11.49
CA THR A 71 -10.97 4.36 11.13
C THR A 71 -11.19 5.75 11.74
N THR A 72 -12.33 6.01 12.36
CA THR A 72 -12.65 7.35 12.86
C THR A 72 -11.73 7.80 14.00
N SER A 73 -11.30 6.89 14.88
CA SER A 73 -10.36 7.20 15.97
C SER A 73 -8.89 7.17 15.54
N GLU A 74 -8.56 6.46 14.47
CA GLU A 74 -7.18 6.13 14.10
C GLU A 74 -6.68 7.03 12.97
N ASP A 75 -5.40 7.38 13.01
CA ASP A 75 -4.79 8.20 11.95
C ASP A 75 -4.41 7.36 10.72
N VAL A 76 -4.06 6.09 10.94
CA VAL A 76 -3.67 5.16 9.88
C VAL A 76 -4.27 3.79 10.16
N VAL A 77 -4.94 3.22 9.16
CA VAL A 77 -5.55 1.88 9.26
C VAL A 77 -5.16 1.03 8.05
N VAL A 78 -4.77 -0.20 8.32
CA VAL A 78 -4.37 -1.20 7.31
C VAL A 78 -4.82 -2.59 7.75
N PHE A 79 -5.04 -3.50 6.80
CA PHE A 79 -5.25 -4.90 7.12
C PHE A 79 -3.94 -5.62 7.43
N GLU A 80 -3.97 -6.58 8.34
CA GLU A 80 -2.91 -7.59 8.44
C GLU A 80 -2.76 -8.34 7.12
N ASN A 81 -1.52 -8.68 6.75
CA ASN A 81 -1.25 -9.43 5.53
C ASN A 81 -1.91 -10.82 5.63
N PRO A 82 -2.64 -11.24 4.58
CA PRO A 82 -3.42 -12.49 4.62
C PRO A 82 -2.57 -13.75 4.46
N TYR A 83 -1.34 -13.64 3.97
CA TYR A 83 -0.45 -14.77 3.68
C TYR A 83 0.67 -14.94 4.71
N ARG A 84 1.19 -13.83 5.24
CA ARG A 84 2.36 -13.81 6.14
C ARG A 84 2.08 -12.93 7.35
N GLY A 85 2.62 -13.30 8.50
CA GLY A 85 2.41 -12.58 9.75
C GLY A 85 3.43 -11.50 10.04
N THR A 86 4.66 -11.65 9.55
CA THR A 86 5.79 -10.81 9.98
C THR A 86 6.62 -10.25 8.83
N VAL A 87 7.35 -9.17 9.10
CA VAL A 87 8.31 -8.58 8.17
C VAL A 87 9.39 -9.59 7.77
N GLY A 88 9.90 -10.40 8.71
CA GLY A 88 10.90 -11.42 8.43
C GLY A 88 10.42 -12.47 7.43
N GLU A 89 9.20 -12.99 7.63
CA GLU A 89 8.57 -13.95 6.70
C GLU A 89 8.40 -13.36 5.30
N GLU A 90 8.02 -12.08 5.17
CA GLU A 90 7.93 -11.40 3.86
C GLU A 90 9.31 -11.23 3.22
N MET A 91 10.33 -10.85 3.98
CA MET A 91 11.68 -10.68 3.45
C MET A 91 12.23 -12.00 2.89
N GLU A 92 12.06 -13.11 3.63
CA GLU A 92 12.43 -14.45 3.16
C GLU A 92 11.69 -14.83 1.89
N GLU A 93 10.40 -14.54 1.81
CA GLU A 93 9.57 -14.85 0.64
C GLU A 93 9.94 -14.00 -0.59
N ILE A 94 10.23 -12.71 -0.40
CA ILE A 94 10.71 -11.81 -1.46
C ILE A 94 11.99 -12.39 -2.08
N VAL A 95 12.93 -12.82 -1.25
CA VAL A 95 14.20 -13.42 -1.72
C VAL A 95 13.94 -14.75 -2.41
N ARG A 96 13.14 -15.63 -1.80
CA ARG A 96 12.82 -16.96 -2.33
C ARG A 96 12.17 -16.91 -3.71
N LEU A 97 11.28 -15.93 -3.92
CA LEU A 97 10.55 -15.73 -5.18
C LEU A 97 11.27 -14.80 -6.17
N GLY A 98 12.40 -14.20 -5.80
CA GLY A 98 13.12 -13.24 -6.64
C GLY A 98 12.33 -11.95 -6.93
N LEU A 99 11.48 -11.51 -6.01
CA LEU A 99 10.63 -10.31 -6.19
C LEU A 99 11.39 -8.99 -6.04
N ASP A 100 12.60 -9.06 -5.46
CA ASP A 100 13.57 -7.98 -5.38
C ASP A 100 14.99 -8.56 -5.23
N LYS A 101 16.02 -7.70 -5.32
CA LYS A 101 17.41 -8.12 -5.14
C LYS A 101 17.66 -8.53 -3.71
N LYS A 102 18.25 -9.72 -3.52
CA LYS A 102 18.54 -10.30 -2.20
C LYS A 102 19.35 -9.34 -1.33
N GLU A 103 20.39 -8.73 -1.89
CA GLU A 103 21.31 -7.86 -1.16
C GLU A 103 20.60 -6.60 -0.65
N ILE A 104 19.65 -6.06 -1.43
CA ILE A 104 18.84 -4.91 -1.03
C ILE A 104 17.90 -5.29 0.11
N VAL A 105 17.25 -6.45 0.03
CA VAL A 105 16.32 -6.92 1.07
C VAL A 105 17.08 -7.23 2.36
N GLU A 106 18.20 -7.95 2.29
CA GLU A 106 18.98 -8.34 3.47
C GLU A 106 19.67 -7.16 4.16
N ALA A 107 19.95 -6.07 3.45
CA ALA A 107 20.48 -4.84 4.03
C ALA A 107 19.47 -4.09 4.92
N GLN A 108 18.18 -4.42 4.87
CA GLN A 108 17.16 -3.71 5.64
C GLN A 108 17.23 -4.05 7.13
N THR A 109 17.42 -3.03 7.98
CA THR A 109 17.54 -3.16 9.44
C THR A 109 16.19 -3.13 10.18
N TYR A 110 15.12 -3.59 9.50
CA TYR A 110 13.76 -3.56 10.03
C TYR A 110 13.55 -4.57 11.17
N ASN A 111 12.58 -4.29 12.05
CA ASN A 111 12.14 -5.25 13.05
C ASN A 111 11.45 -6.43 12.35
N LYS A 112 12.17 -7.55 12.17
CA LYS A 112 11.67 -8.76 11.52
C LYS A 112 10.44 -9.38 12.20
N LYS A 113 10.21 -9.09 13.48
CA LYS A 113 9.03 -9.57 14.24
C LYS A 113 7.81 -8.64 14.13
N ALA A 114 7.95 -7.47 13.50
CA ALA A 114 6.83 -6.55 13.33
C ALA A 114 5.73 -7.18 12.48
N LYS A 115 4.47 -6.87 12.82
CA LYS A 115 3.30 -7.32 12.05
C LYS A 115 3.38 -6.81 10.62
N LEU A 116 3.07 -7.70 9.66
CA LEU A 116 3.13 -7.38 8.26
C LEU A 116 1.79 -6.78 7.76
N PRO A 117 1.80 -5.61 7.12
CA PRO A 117 0.59 -5.02 6.55
C PRO A 117 0.31 -5.59 5.16
N ALA A 118 -0.95 -5.66 4.79
CA ALA A 118 -1.36 -6.12 3.47
C ALA A 118 -1.12 -5.06 2.38
N CYS A 119 -1.15 -3.78 2.75
CA CYS A 119 -0.92 -2.60 1.90
C CYS A 119 -1.78 -2.48 0.62
N PHE A 120 -2.68 -3.42 0.30
CA PHE A 120 -3.58 -3.30 -0.86
C PHE A 120 -4.73 -2.31 -0.64
N LEU A 121 -5.01 -1.96 0.62
CA LEU A 121 -6.01 -1.00 1.04
C LEU A 121 -5.49 -0.31 2.31
N ILE A 122 -5.35 1.01 2.26
CA ILE A 122 -4.74 1.80 3.35
C ILE A 122 -5.55 3.08 3.55
N PHE A 123 -6.07 3.27 4.75
CA PHE A 123 -6.66 4.54 5.16
C PHE A 123 -5.67 5.39 5.93
N ARG A 124 -5.67 6.69 5.66
CA ARG A 124 -4.83 7.69 6.30
C ARG A 124 -5.58 9.00 6.47
N LYS A 125 -5.55 9.60 7.65
CA LYS A 125 -5.99 10.98 7.86
C LYS A 125 -4.93 11.95 7.35
N ASN A 126 -5.36 13.15 6.95
CA ASN A 126 -4.46 14.23 6.59
C ASN A 126 -4.04 15.01 7.84
N THR A 127 -3.06 14.45 8.56
CA THR A 127 -2.40 15.09 9.70
C THR A 127 -0.93 15.29 9.41
N ALA A 128 -0.30 16.27 10.08
CA ALA A 128 1.13 16.54 9.89
C ALA A 128 2.01 15.33 10.24
N GLU A 129 1.57 14.50 11.19
CA GLU A 129 2.27 13.27 11.55
C GLU A 129 2.19 12.20 10.45
N VAL A 130 0.99 11.97 9.91
CA VAL A 130 0.81 11.04 8.78
C VAL A 130 1.56 11.49 7.54
N ILE A 131 1.66 12.81 7.28
CA ILE A 131 2.48 13.35 6.20
C ILE A 131 3.96 13.00 6.41
N ARG A 132 4.52 13.19 7.61
CA ARG A 132 5.90 12.79 7.90
C ARG A 132 6.12 11.28 7.68
N SER A 133 5.19 10.44 8.12
CA SER A 133 5.26 8.99 7.88
C SER A 133 5.14 8.62 6.40
N ASN A 134 4.32 9.35 5.62
CA ASN A 134 4.22 9.20 4.17
C ASN A 134 5.56 9.47 3.48
N GLU A 135 6.20 10.58 3.83
CA GLU A 135 7.52 10.98 3.30
C GLU A 135 8.62 10.00 3.69
N GLN A 136 8.63 9.56 4.95
CA GLN A 136 9.56 8.53 5.42
C GLN A 136 9.37 7.21 4.66
N TRP A 137 8.12 6.76 4.49
CA TRP A 137 7.82 5.52 3.77
C TRP A 137 8.26 5.57 2.31
N TRP A 138 8.05 6.71 1.65
CA TRP A 138 8.57 6.93 0.31
C TRP A 138 10.10 6.90 0.25
N ALA A 139 10.77 7.53 1.21
CA ALA A 139 12.23 7.52 1.30
C ALA A 139 12.80 6.10 1.48
N GLU A 140 12.19 5.28 2.35
CA GLU A 140 12.58 3.87 2.53
C GLU A 140 12.43 3.06 1.23
N ILE A 141 11.34 3.27 0.49
CA ILE A 141 11.09 2.59 -0.79
C ILE A 141 12.09 3.03 -1.86
N CYS A 142 12.47 4.30 -1.89
CA CYS A 142 13.44 4.82 -2.86
C CYS A 142 14.87 4.37 -2.57
N ALA A 143 15.25 4.28 -1.30
CA ALA A 143 16.61 3.94 -0.88
C ALA A 143 16.83 2.43 -0.69
N GLY A 144 15.77 1.67 -0.45
CA GLY A 144 15.81 0.25 -0.12
C GLY A 144 15.03 -0.61 -1.10
N SER A 145 14.36 -1.62 -0.55
CA SER A 145 13.51 -2.49 -1.35
C SER A 145 12.25 -1.76 -1.82
N VAL A 146 11.84 -1.98 -3.07
CA VAL A 146 10.59 -1.43 -3.60
C VAL A 146 9.34 -2.09 -2.99
N ARG A 147 9.53 -3.16 -2.20
CA ARG A 147 8.48 -3.93 -1.53
C ARG A 147 8.01 -3.13 -0.32
N ASP A 148 6.91 -2.41 -0.50
CA ASP A 148 6.41 -1.40 0.43
C ASP A 148 5.92 -1.98 1.77
N GLN A 149 5.56 -3.26 1.79
CA GLN A 149 5.07 -3.96 2.97
C GLN A 149 6.14 -4.10 4.06
N ILE A 150 7.42 -4.27 3.71
CA ILE A 150 8.49 -4.50 4.69
C ILE A 150 8.96 -3.21 5.38
N SER A 151 8.85 -2.07 4.70
CA SER A 151 9.22 -0.76 5.27
C SER A 151 8.06 -0.08 6.00
N PHE A 152 6.81 -0.45 5.71
CA PHE A 152 5.63 0.19 6.30
C PHE A 152 5.63 0.18 7.85
N PRO A 153 5.92 -0.94 8.55
CA PRO A 153 5.90 -0.96 10.02
C PRO A 153 6.94 -0.02 10.67
N LYS A 154 8.06 0.26 9.99
CA LYS A 154 9.05 1.22 10.47
C LYS A 154 8.52 2.66 10.42
N CYS A 155 7.71 2.97 9.42
CA CYS A 155 7.24 4.33 9.12
C CYS A 155 5.93 4.67 9.84
N TYR A 156 5.06 3.66 10.05
CA TYR A 156 3.76 3.81 10.69
C TYR A 156 3.68 2.94 11.95
N ARG A 157 4.37 3.39 12.99
CA ARG A 157 4.49 2.65 14.27
C ARG A 157 3.15 2.51 14.99
N ASP A 158 2.29 3.51 14.89
CA ASP A 158 0.99 3.59 15.57
C ASP A 158 -0.18 3.23 14.66
N ALA A 159 0.07 2.62 13.49
CA ALA A 159 -1.01 2.19 12.60
C ALA A 159 -1.88 1.10 13.26
N LYS A 160 -3.20 1.24 13.09
CA LYS A 160 -4.15 0.20 13.46
C LYS A 160 -4.16 -0.91 12.42
N TYR A 161 -3.94 -2.14 12.88
CA TYR A 161 -4.04 -3.34 12.07
C TYR A 161 -5.43 -3.98 12.26
N LEU A 162 -6.20 -4.04 11.17
CA LEU A 162 -7.44 -4.80 11.11
C LEU A 162 -7.13 -6.30 10.90
N PRO A 163 -7.98 -7.22 11.39
CA PRO A 163 -7.78 -8.65 11.23
C PRO A 163 -7.64 -9.07 9.77
N ARG A 164 -6.91 -10.15 9.53
CA ARG A 164 -6.76 -10.75 8.19
C ARG A 164 -8.13 -11.10 7.60
N VAL A 165 -8.29 -10.83 6.32
CA VAL A 165 -9.51 -11.14 5.54
C VAL A 165 -9.15 -11.95 4.31
N ASN A 166 -10.15 -12.60 3.70
CA ASN A 166 -9.96 -13.27 2.42
C ASN A 166 -9.45 -12.24 1.37
N PRO A 167 -8.27 -12.46 0.74
CA PRO A 167 -7.64 -11.48 -0.14
C PRO A 167 -8.31 -11.32 -1.51
N PHE A 168 -9.22 -12.21 -1.88
CA PHE A 168 -9.88 -12.22 -3.19
C PHE A 168 -11.31 -11.68 -3.13
N ASN A 169 -12.08 -12.10 -2.13
CA ASN A 169 -13.43 -11.61 -1.95
C ASN A 169 -13.81 -11.62 -0.48
N ASN A 170 -14.22 -10.48 0.04
CA ASN A 170 -14.72 -10.33 1.40
C ASN A 170 -15.73 -9.17 1.43
N LYS A 171 -16.30 -8.91 2.61
CA LYS A 171 -17.32 -7.86 2.75
C LYS A 171 -16.81 -6.47 2.37
N TYR A 172 -15.51 -6.16 2.50
CA TYR A 172 -14.97 -4.84 2.21
C TYR A 172 -14.60 -4.63 0.74
N PHE A 173 -14.14 -5.67 0.04
CA PHE A 173 -13.65 -5.57 -1.32
C PHE A 173 -13.63 -6.89 -2.09
N THR A 174 -13.59 -6.75 -3.42
CA THR A 174 -13.28 -7.81 -4.37
C THR A 174 -12.00 -7.47 -5.12
N ARG A 175 -11.10 -8.46 -5.25
CA ARG A 175 -9.83 -8.34 -5.95
C ARG A 175 -9.87 -9.10 -7.27
N HIS A 176 -9.57 -8.38 -8.35
CA HIS A 176 -9.55 -8.92 -9.70
C HIS A 176 -8.16 -9.45 -10.07
N GLY A 177 -8.09 -10.38 -11.01
CA GLY A 177 -6.81 -10.86 -11.55
C GLY A 177 -6.05 -9.73 -12.24
N HIS A 178 -4.73 -9.66 -12.03
CA HIS A 178 -3.86 -8.77 -12.79
C HIS A 178 -3.54 -9.40 -14.16
N SER A 179 -3.44 -8.56 -15.18
CA SER A 179 -2.74 -8.95 -16.40
C SER A 179 -1.25 -8.76 -16.16
N ILE A 180 -0.57 -9.70 -15.50
CA ILE A 180 0.89 -9.57 -15.27
C ILE A 180 1.59 -9.78 -16.62
N PRO A 181 2.27 -8.76 -17.21
CA PRO A 181 3.20 -9.03 -18.29
C PRO A 181 4.32 -9.85 -17.66
N ARG A 182 4.57 -11.05 -18.17
CA ARG A 182 5.79 -11.79 -17.85
C ARG A 182 6.94 -10.96 -18.40
N GLY A 183 7.60 -10.21 -17.51
CA GLY A 183 8.92 -9.64 -17.78
C GLY A 183 9.96 -10.74 -17.82
#